data_AF-A0A242K5L9-F1
#
_entry.id   AF-A0A242K5L9-F1
#
_cell.length_a   1.000
_cell.length_b   1.000
_cell.length_c   1.000
_cell.angle_alpha   90.00
_cell.angle_beta   90.00
_cell.angle_gamma   90.00
#
_symmetry.space_group_name_H-M   'P 1'
#
loop_
_entity.id
_entity.type
_entity.pdbx_description
1 polymer ?
#
loop_
_entity_poly.entity_id
_entity_poly.type
_entity_poly.pdbx_seq_one_letter_code
_entity_poly.pdbx_strand_id
1 'polypeptide(L)'
;MNEKLRVLLVEDEKSAGFDIVRVLYEKLGKLLVEEKDIEVMIASYTEMKERFVSADVVLIGYPNRALIPRMAYIYGKTTYVDLIDLRAYSILDAEAIKTQIMTIKELSSQDFHVHHQNKWSILCSFKNKKRV
;
A
#
# COMPACT_ATOMS: atom_id res chain seq x y z
N MET A 1 6.15 3.98 22.05
CA MET A 1 4.92 4.52 21.45
C MET A 1 4.46 3.49 20.44
N ASN A 2 3.25 2.93 20.56
CA ASN A 2 2.71 2.07 19.51
C ASN A 2 2.12 2.98 18.44
N GLU A 3 2.91 3.30 17.41
CA GLU A 3 2.41 4.02 16.24
C GLU A 3 1.53 3.08 15.41
N LYS A 4 0.39 3.60 14.93
CA LYS A 4 -0.52 2.82 14.06
C LYS A 4 0.05 2.76 12.65
N LEU A 5 -0.04 1.60 12.00
CA LEU A 5 0.24 1.43 10.58
C LEU A 5 -0.90 2.02 9.74
N ARG A 6 -0.60 3.07 8.97
CA ARG A 6 -1.57 3.75 8.11
C ARG A 6 -1.48 3.22 6.69
N VAL A 7 -2.53 2.54 6.25
CA VAL A 7 -2.67 1.93 4.93
C VAL A 7 -3.60 2.78 4.07
N LEU A 8 -3.12 3.24 2.93
CA LEU A 8 -3.90 3.99 1.96
C LEU A 8 -4.19 3.13 0.73
N LEU A 9 -5.47 2.88 0.47
CA LEU A 9 -5.95 2.26 -0.76
C LEU A 9 -6.17 3.36 -1.81
N VAL A 10 -5.59 3.20 -3.00
CA VAL A 10 -5.65 4.20 -4.07
C VAL A 10 -6.21 3.61 -5.36
N GLU A 11 -7.17 4.30 -5.95
CA GLU A 11 -7.74 3.96 -7.25
C GLU A 11 -8.21 5.24 -7.99
N ASP A 12 -8.44 5.14 -9.29
CA ASP A 12 -8.96 6.27 -10.08
C ASP A 12 -10.47 6.37 -9.86
N GLU A 13 -10.95 7.52 -9.37
CA GLU A 13 -12.36 7.77 -9.03
C GLU A 13 -13.31 7.56 -10.22
N LYS A 14 -12.79 7.74 -11.46
CA LYS A 14 -13.57 7.52 -12.68
C LYS A 14 -13.57 6.07 -13.17
N SER A 15 -12.83 5.18 -12.50
CA SER A 15 -12.72 3.79 -12.89
C SER A 15 -13.76 2.93 -12.14
N ALA A 16 -14.21 1.85 -12.79
CA ALA A 16 -15.00 0.81 -12.11
C ALA A 16 -14.22 0.16 -10.94
N GLY A 17 -12.90 0.34 -10.90
CA GLY A 17 -12.06 -0.08 -9.80
C GLY A 17 -12.33 0.69 -8.51
N PHE A 18 -12.77 1.94 -8.57
CA PHE A 18 -13.00 2.73 -7.37
C PHE A 18 -14.10 2.13 -6.49
N ASP A 19 -15.17 1.63 -7.10
CA ASP A 19 -16.23 0.90 -6.41
C ASP A 19 -15.72 -0.41 -5.79
N ILE A 20 -14.86 -1.14 -6.49
CA ILE A 20 -14.20 -2.36 -5.97
C ILE A 20 -13.38 -2.01 -4.72
N VAL A 21 -12.55 -0.97 -4.79
CA VAL A 21 -11.71 -0.54 -3.66
C VAL A 21 -12.55 -0.02 -2.50
N ARG A 22 -13.67 0.66 -2.76
CA ARG A 22 -14.61 1.07 -1.71
C ARG A 22 -15.25 -0.13 -1.00
N VAL A 23 -15.69 -1.14 -1.75
CA VAL A 23 -16.24 -2.38 -1.16
C VAL A 23 -15.18 -3.10 -0.33
N LEU A 24 -13.94 -3.19 -0.84
CA LEU A 24 -12.83 -3.76 -0.11
C LEU A 24 -12.50 -2.98 1.16
N TYR A 25 -12.51 -1.64 1.10
CA TYR A 25 -12.33 -0.76 2.25
C TYR A 25 -13.37 -1.03 3.35
N GLU A 26 -14.66 -1.11 3.01
CA GLU A 26 -15.72 -1.41 3.97
C GLU A 26 -15.57 -2.79 4.61
N LYS A 27 -15.19 -3.80 3.83
CA LYS A 27 -14.94 -5.16 4.33
C LYS A 27 -13.70 -5.20 5.23
N LEU A 28 -12.61 -4.54 4.84
CA LEU A 28 -11.39 -4.44 5.65
C LEU A 28 -11.67 -3.73 6.97
N GLY A 29 -12.45 -2.64 6.95
CA GLY A 29 -12.86 -1.93 8.16
C GLY A 29 -13.53 -2.85 9.18
N LYS A 30 -14.33 -3.83 8.73
CA LYS A 30 -14.95 -4.85 9.60
C LYS A 30 -13.94 -5.88 10.11
N LEU A 31 -13.01 -6.33 9.26
CA LEU A 31 -12.00 -7.34 9.62
C LEU A 31 -10.88 -6.80 10.52
N LEU A 32 -10.69 -5.48 10.54
CA LEU A 32 -9.65 -4.79 11.28
C LEU A 32 -10.17 -4.07 12.54
N VAL A 33 -11.46 -4.23 12.90
CA VAL A 33 -12.03 -3.63 14.12
C VAL A 33 -11.22 -3.99 15.36
N GLU A 34 -10.71 -5.22 15.42
CA GLU A 34 -9.91 -5.72 16.54
C GLU A 34 -8.42 -5.32 16.44
N GLU A 35 -7.96 -4.95 15.25
CA GLU A 35 -6.57 -4.55 14.96
C GLU A 35 -6.38 -3.04 15.19
N LYS A 36 -6.36 -2.62 16.47
CA LYS A 36 -6.31 -1.19 16.84
C LYS A 36 -5.06 -0.43 16.35
N ASP A 37 -4.06 -1.15 15.89
CA ASP A 37 -2.80 -0.62 15.39
C ASP A 37 -2.74 -0.51 13.86
N ILE A 38 -3.86 -0.75 13.16
CA ILE A 38 -3.97 -0.52 11.71
C ILE A 38 -5.08 0.48 11.44
N GLU A 39 -4.76 1.50 10.64
CA GLU A 39 -5.72 2.46 10.12
C GLU A 39 -5.76 2.33 8.61
N VAL A 40 -6.94 2.05 8.05
CA VAL A 40 -7.13 1.98 6.61
C VAL A 40 -7.84 3.24 6.13
N MET A 41 -7.34 3.81 5.05
CA MET A 41 -7.88 4.96 4.36
C MET A 41 -8.07 4.63 2.88
N ILE A 42 -8.94 5.38 2.22
CA ILE A 42 -9.11 5.34 0.76
C ILE A 42 -8.91 6.76 0.20
N ALA A 43 -8.34 6.86 -0.99
CA ALA A 43 -8.26 8.10 -1.75
C ALA A 43 -8.40 7.84 -3.25
N SER A 44 -8.96 8.82 -3.95
CA SER A 44 -8.81 8.88 -5.40
C SER A 44 -7.36 9.21 -5.79
N TYR A 45 -6.95 8.86 -7.01
CA TYR A 45 -5.66 9.27 -7.57
C TYR A 45 -5.44 10.79 -7.50
N THR A 46 -6.49 11.60 -7.71
CA THR A 46 -6.39 13.06 -7.69
C THR A 46 -6.18 13.62 -6.30
N GLU A 47 -6.74 12.98 -5.27
CA GLU A 47 -6.63 13.38 -3.86
C GLU A 47 -5.42 12.74 -3.16
N MET A 48 -4.81 11.72 -3.76
CA MET A 48 -3.79 10.91 -3.10
C MET A 48 -2.58 11.72 -2.63
N LYS A 49 -2.22 12.82 -3.31
CA LYS A 49 -1.02 13.62 -3.01
C LYS A 49 -1.02 14.15 -1.57
N GLU A 50 -2.18 14.53 -1.08
CA GLU A 50 -2.33 15.09 0.27
C GLU A 50 -2.29 13.99 1.34
N ARG A 51 -2.78 12.79 1.00
CA ARG A 51 -2.86 11.65 1.93
C ARG A 51 -1.63 10.74 1.92
N PHE A 52 -0.79 10.83 0.89
CA PHE A 52 0.39 9.99 0.75
C PHE A 52 1.41 10.22 1.87
N VAL A 53 1.61 11.48 2.26
CA VAL A 53 2.59 11.86 3.29
C VAL A 53 2.23 11.29 4.66
N SER A 54 0.94 11.01 4.88
CA SER A 54 0.43 10.38 6.10
C SER A 54 0.29 8.86 6.00
N ALA A 55 0.66 8.23 4.88
CA ALA A 55 0.53 6.79 4.70
C ALA A 55 1.89 6.10 4.85
N ASP A 56 1.92 5.04 5.64
CA ASP A 56 3.09 4.17 5.80
C ASP A 56 3.10 3.10 4.68
N VAL A 57 1.91 2.69 4.25
CA VAL A 57 1.68 1.74 3.16
C VAL A 57 0.66 2.31 2.17
N VAL A 58 0.93 2.19 0.88
CA VAL A 58 0.03 2.55 -0.21
C VAL A 58 -0.19 1.32 -1.10
N LEU A 59 -1.45 0.87 -1.17
CA LEU A 59 -1.87 -0.22 -2.05
C LEU A 59 -2.68 0.35 -3.21
N ILE A 60 -2.16 0.20 -4.42
CA ILE A 60 -2.74 0.72 -5.64
C ILE A 60 -3.61 -0.38 -6.29
N GLY A 61 -4.84 -0.05 -6.67
CA GLY A 61 -5.67 -0.97 -7.43
C GLY A 61 -5.03 -1.38 -8.75
N TYR A 62 -5.26 -2.62 -9.17
CA TYR A 62 -4.56 -3.23 -10.31
C TYR A 62 -4.65 -2.46 -11.64
N PRO A 63 -5.79 -1.82 -12.00
CA PRO A 63 -5.88 -0.97 -13.20
C PRO A 63 -4.81 0.13 -13.24
N ASN A 64 -4.38 0.60 -12.07
CA ASN A 64 -3.43 1.69 -11.91
C ASN A 64 -1.97 1.25 -11.71
N ARG A 65 -1.62 -0.01 -12.01
CA ARG A 65 -0.24 -0.52 -11.84
C ARG A 65 0.85 0.30 -12.51
N ALA A 66 0.53 1.03 -13.58
CA ALA A 66 1.47 1.93 -14.25
C ALA A 66 1.94 3.10 -13.36
N LEU A 67 1.23 3.39 -12.27
CA LEU A 67 1.56 4.45 -11.32
C LEU A 67 2.63 4.06 -10.31
N ILE A 68 2.82 2.75 -10.04
CA ILE A 68 3.75 2.27 -9.00
C ILE A 68 5.16 2.83 -9.19
N PRO A 69 5.79 2.78 -10.39
CA PRO A 69 7.17 3.25 -10.53
C PRO A 69 7.31 4.72 -10.18
N ARG A 70 6.32 5.52 -10.56
CA ARG A 70 6.27 6.95 -10.26
C ARG A 70 6.06 7.20 -8.78
N MET A 71 5.15 6.47 -8.13
CA MET A 71 4.86 6.63 -6.70
C MET A 71 6.03 6.17 -5.84
N ALA A 72 6.64 5.03 -6.16
CA ALA A 72 7.84 4.53 -5.50
C ALA A 72 9.02 5.50 -5.67
N TYR A 73 9.18 6.14 -6.85
CA TYR A 73 10.22 7.15 -7.05
C TYR A 73 10.01 8.38 -6.16
N ILE A 74 8.78 8.88 -6.04
CA ILE A 74 8.49 10.11 -5.30
C ILE A 74 8.51 9.86 -3.79
N TYR A 75 7.95 8.75 -3.33
CA TYR A 75 7.63 8.54 -1.92
C TYR A 75 8.25 7.28 -1.30
N GLY A 76 8.93 6.44 -2.08
CA GLY A 76 9.47 5.15 -1.62
C GLY A 76 10.54 5.24 -0.51
N LYS A 77 10.94 6.45 -0.11
CA LYS A 77 11.82 6.67 1.05
C LYS A 77 11.08 6.61 2.38
N THR A 78 9.78 6.89 2.38
CA THR A 78 8.97 7.02 3.61
C THR A 78 7.76 6.09 3.61
N THR A 79 7.38 5.58 2.44
CA THR A 79 6.13 4.86 2.25
C THR A 79 6.37 3.62 1.41
N TYR A 80 5.86 2.48 1.85
CA TYR A 80 5.84 1.27 1.05
C TYR A 80 4.73 1.36 0.00
N VAL A 81 5.04 1.09 -1.27
CA VAL A 81 4.08 1.21 -2.38
C VAL A 81 3.99 -0.11 -3.12
N ASP A 82 2.79 -0.65 -3.24
CA ASP A 82 2.56 -1.94 -3.90
C ASP A 82 1.18 -2.00 -4.57
N LEU A 83 0.90 -3.09 -5.25
CA LEU A 83 -0.43 -3.41 -5.77
C LEU A 83 -1.28 -4.11 -4.72
N ILE A 84 -2.59 -3.86 -4.78
CA ILE A 84 -3.56 -4.81 -4.23
C ILE A 84 -3.41 -6.12 -5.01
N ASP A 85 -3.30 -7.25 -4.30
CA ASP A 85 -3.24 -8.57 -4.93
C ASP A 85 -4.35 -8.75 -5.97
N LEU A 86 -3.98 -9.09 -7.20
CA LEU A 86 -4.90 -9.14 -8.33
C LEU A 86 -6.05 -10.13 -8.10
N ARG A 87 -5.74 -11.29 -7.51
CA ARG A 87 -6.75 -12.31 -7.26
C ARG A 87 -7.72 -11.80 -6.21
N ALA A 88 -7.21 -11.31 -5.09
CA ALA A 88 -8.02 -10.74 -4.01
C ALA A 88 -8.89 -9.58 -4.48
N TYR A 89 -8.32 -8.68 -5.29
CA TYR A 89 -9.01 -7.57 -5.92
C TYR A 89 -10.18 -8.04 -6.80
N SER A 90 -9.96 -9.07 -7.61
CA SER A 90 -10.96 -9.55 -8.58
C SER A 90 -12.17 -10.24 -7.93
N ILE A 91 -11.99 -10.84 -6.77
CA ILE A 91 -13.07 -11.56 -6.06
C ILE A 91 -13.55 -10.84 -4.79
N LEU A 92 -13.10 -9.60 -4.56
CA LEU A 92 -13.43 -8.79 -3.38
C LEU A 92 -13.07 -9.49 -2.05
N ASP A 93 -11.93 -10.19 -2.02
CA ASP A 93 -11.42 -10.92 -0.85
C ASP A 93 -10.62 -10.01 0.06
N ALA A 94 -11.29 -9.46 1.07
CA ALA A 94 -10.68 -8.58 2.05
C ALA A 94 -9.78 -9.32 3.05
N GLU A 95 -9.94 -10.63 3.25
CA GLU A 95 -9.06 -11.41 4.13
C GLU A 95 -7.68 -11.59 3.53
N ALA A 96 -7.62 -11.84 2.21
CA ALA A 96 -6.37 -11.88 1.48
C ALA A 96 -5.65 -10.52 1.53
N ILE A 97 -6.38 -9.40 1.41
CA ILE A 97 -5.79 -8.06 1.53
C ILE A 97 -5.36 -7.76 2.96
N LYS A 98 -6.14 -8.16 3.98
CA LYS A 98 -5.72 -8.08 5.39
C LYS A 98 -4.41 -8.84 5.57
N THR A 99 -4.31 -10.05 5.04
CA THR A 99 -3.08 -10.87 5.11
C THR A 99 -1.90 -10.15 4.46
N GLN A 100 -2.09 -9.55 3.29
CA GLN A 100 -1.08 -8.73 2.62
C GLN A 100 -0.60 -7.57 3.51
N ILE A 101 -1.53 -6.84 4.14
CA ILE A 101 -1.21 -5.73 5.06
C ILE A 101 -0.41 -6.24 6.27
N MET A 102 -0.83 -7.35 6.87
CA MET A 102 -0.15 -7.94 8.02
C MET A 102 1.26 -8.41 7.66
N THR A 103 1.44 -9.02 6.49
CA THR A 103 2.79 -9.36 5.99
C THR A 103 3.65 -8.12 5.84
N ILE A 104 3.14 -7.04 5.23
CA ILE A 104 3.91 -5.78 5.11
C ILE A 104 4.28 -5.22 6.49
N LYS A 105 3.36 -5.26 7.45
CA LYS A 105 3.58 -4.83 8.83
C LYS A 105 4.71 -5.62 9.50
N GLU A 106 4.65 -6.94 9.43
CA GLU A 106 5.68 -7.84 9.96
C GLU A 106 7.04 -7.57 9.33
N LEU A 107 7.06 -7.40 8.00
CA LEU A 107 8.26 -7.02 7.29
C LEU A 107 8.78 -5.68 7.83
N SER A 108 7.98 -4.61 7.88
CA SER A 108 8.44 -3.30 8.36
C SER A 108 9.04 -3.30 9.78
N SER A 109 8.61 -4.22 10.66
CA SER A 109 9.15 -4.39 12.01
C SER A 109 10.53 -5.04 12.08
N GLN A 110 10.97 -5.68 11.00
CA GLN A 110 12.28 -6.32 10.88
C GLN A 110 13.18 -5.40 10.03
N ASP A 111 13.90 -4.44 10.62
CA ASP A 111 14.87 -3.52 9.96
C ASP A 111 15.16 -3.83 8.48
N PHE A 112 14.36 -3.26 7.57
CA PHE A 112 14.40 -3.62 6.13
C PHE A 112 15.63 -3.02 5.44
N HIS A 113 16.74 -3.76 5.42
CA HIS A 113 17.70 -3.68 4.34
C HIS A 113 17.15 -4.46 3.12
N VAL A 114 16.26 -3.81 2.36
CA VAL A 114 15.86 -4.10 0.97
C VAL A 114 15.96 -5.58 0.53
N HIS A 115 14.88 -6.35 0.73
CA HIS A 115 14.67 -7.62 0.03
C HIS A 115 13.63 -7.45 -1.10
N HIS A 116 14.09 -7.01 -2.27
CA HIS A 116 13.35 -7.13 -3.53
C HIS A 116 13.48 -8.57 -4.06
N GLN A 117 12.52 -9.46 -3.75
CA GLN A 117 12.43 -10.79 -4.35
C GLN A 117 11.01 -11.13 -4.86
N ASN A 118 10.35 -10.21 -5.56
CA ASN A 118 9.31 -10.58 -6.52
C ASN A 118 9.68 -10.06 -7.91
N LYS A 119 9.71 -10.99 -8.88
CA LYS A 119 10.35 -10.91 -10.20
C LYS A 119 9.68 -9.94 -11.19
N TRP A 120 9.63 -8.64 -10.91
CA TRP A 120 9.55 -7.57 -11.93
C TRP A 120 10.42 -6.41 -11.45
N SER A 121 11.73 -6.65 -11.47
CA SER A 121 12.78 -5.73 -11.06
C SER A 121 12.78 -4.46 -11.90
N ILE A 122 12.23 -3.36 -11.37
CA ILE A 122 12.72 -2.03 -11.68
C ILE A 122 14.00 -1.85 -10.87
N LEU A 123 15.13 -1.92 -11.56
CA LEU A 123 16.44 -1.48 -11.09
C LEU A 123 16.36 -0.03 -10.56
N CYS A 124 16.45 0.15 -9.26
CA CYS A 124 16.88 1.42 -8.65
C CYS A 124 17.92 1.13 -7.57
N SER A 125 19.20 1.14 -7.98
CA SER A 125 20.30 1.29 -7.04
C SER A 125 20.32 2.73 -6.53
N PHE A 126 20.07 2.95 -5.24
CA PHE A 126 20.50 4.18 -4.59
C PHE A 126 21.68 3.89 -3.69
N LYS A 127 22.85 4.04 -4.30
CA LYS A 127 24.11 4.33 -3.62
C LYS A 127 23.89 5.61 -2.82
N ASN A 128 23.88 5.55 -1.49
CA ASN A 128 24.18 6.74 -0.70
C ASN A 128 25.14 6.42 0.43
N LYS A 129 26.33 6.99 0.27
CA LYS A 129 27.46 6.99 1.20
C LYS A 129 27.02 7.66 2.49
N LYS A 130 27.30 7.00 3.61
CA LYS A 130 27.44 7.67 4.90
C LYS A 130 28.61 8.66 4.82
N ARG A 131 28.36 9.93 5.16
CA ARG A 131 29.34 10.75 5.88
C ARG A 131 28.70 11.04 7.24
N VAL A 132 29.30 10.43 8.26
CA VAL A 132 28.95 10.36 9.70
C VAL A 132 27.70 9.54 10.02
#